data_AF-A0A7K3W2U7-F1
#
_entry.id   AF-A0A7K3W2U7-F1
#
_cell.length_a   1.000
_cell.length_b   1.000
_cell.length_c   1.000
_cell.angle_alpha   90.00
_cell.angle_beta   90.00
_cell.angle_gamma   90.00
#
_symmetry.space_group_name_H-M   'P 1'
#
loop_
_entity.id
_entity.type
_entity.pdbx_description
1 polymer ?
#
loop_
_entity_poly.entity_id
_entity_poly.type
_entity_poly.pdbx_seq_one_letter_code
_entity_poly.pdbx_strand_id
1 'polypeptide(L)'
;MSHPSQAPYQQYGPPSYGPPSYGPPPKQGAGLAIASMVLGIIALLLCWIPIINNLAAVIAVVGLGLGIPALIRARRGTHNGTGMAITGLVTSVLAIVLVILTQMLFVKAIDEVQDSLDEGLAQVEAAPVDPGGAEDVAETAEVVPLGVPAQVGDYEVVVDGVDVDANATVAGANQFNEPPAGQYVITQLTVTYTGAEEGTPGFDLTAIFHGTDARQYSDAECSAVLPDDAMSAPTLNPGGSDTFQFCMDVPPAAIPGGQLSIEPTLSFDDERVFFAVA
;
A
#
# COMPACT_ATOMS: atom_id res chain seq x y z
N MET A 1 55.73 78.34 -36.74
CA MET A 1 56.52 77.21 -36.24
C MET A 1 55.88 76.76 -34.93
N SER A 2 55.04 75.74 -34.98
CA SER A 2 54.29 75.20 -33.85
C SER A 2 54.61 73.71 -33.77
N HIS A 3 55.39 73.35 -32.75
CA HIS A 3 55.89 72.00 -32.52
C HIS A 3 54.73 71.04 -32.21
N PRO A 4 54.75 69.78 -32.71
CA PRO A 4 53.82 68.77 -32.28
C PRO A 4 54.12 68.37 -30.82
N SER A 5 53.04 68.20 -30.04
CA SER A 5 53.04 67.75 -28.66
C SER A 5 53.57 66.32 -28.55
N GLN A 6 54.66 66.13 -27.80
CA GLN A 6 55.17 64.79 -27.46
C GLN A 6 54.24 64.11 -26.44
N ALA A 7 53.94 62.83 -26.68
CA ALA A 7 53.27 61.97 -25.71
C ALA A 7 54.25 61.55 -24.59
N PRO A 8 53.80 61.43 -23.33
CA PRO A 8 54.68 61.05 -22.22
C PRO A 8 55.10 59.57 -22.29
N TYR A 9 56.37 59.32 -22.01
CA TYR A 9 56.98 57.99 -21.89
C TYR A 9 56.33 57.21 -20.73
N GLN A 10 55.94 55.95 -20.99
CA GLN A 10 55.51 55.01 -19.97
C GLN A 10 56.73 54.45 -19.23
N GLN A 11 56.85 54.76 -17.94
CA GLN A 11 57.92 54.27 -17.06
C GLN A 11 57.52 52.90 -16.48
N TYR A 12 58.19 51.84 -16.92
CA TYR A 12 57.93 50.48 -16.44
C TYR A 12 58.70 50.26 -15.13
N GLY A 13 57.98 50.18 -14.01
CA GLY A 13 58.54 49.83 -12.70
C GLY A 13 58.74 48.32 -12.51
N PRO A 14 59.69 47.89 -11.65
CA PRO A 14 60.04 46.48 -11.46
C PRO A 14 58.91 45.68 -10.77
N PRO A 15 58.74 44.39 -11.10
CA PRO A 15 57.71 43.56 -10.48
C PRO A 15 58.04 43.31 -9.00
N SER A 16 57.14 43.71 -8.10
CA SER A 16 57.27 43.43 -6.67
C SER A 16 56.74 42.03 -6.36
N TYR A 17 57.59 41.17 -5.81
CA TYR A 17 57.22 39.83 -5.34
C TYR A 17 56.50 39.95 -3.99
N GLY A 18 55.19 39.66 -3.96
CA GLY A 18 54.42 39.59 -2.71
C GLY A 18 54.67 38.28 -1.95
N PRO A 19 54.48 38.26 -0.61
CA PRO A 19 54.70 37.07 0.21
C PRO A 19 53.68 35.96 -0.11
N PRO A 20 54.04 34.68 0.09
CA PRO A 20 53.18 33.55 -0.24
C PRO A 20 51.88 33.58 0.57
N SER A 21 50.76 33.50 -0.15
CA SER A 21 49.41 33.40 0.42
C SER A 21 49.21 32.00 1.01
N TYR A 22 49.03 31.92 2.33
CA TYR A 22 48.62 30.69 3.00
C TYR A 22 47.11 30.50 2.77
N GLY A 23 46.75 29.58 1.89
CA GLY A 23 45.34 29.20 1.68
C GLY A 23 44.73 28.60 2.96
N PRO A 24 43.42 28.78 3.20
CA PRO A 24 42.75 28.19 4.36
C PRO A 24 42.88 26.65 4.32
N PRO A 25 42.98 25.99 5.49
CA PRO A 25 43.19 24.54 5.54
C PRO A 25 42.06 23.79 4.82
N PRO A 26 42.36 22.67 4.15
CA PRO A 26 41.35 21.89 3.44
C PRO A 26 40.25 21.44 4.40
N LYS A 27 39.01 21.76 4.07
CA LYS A 27 37.82 21.37 4.86
C LYS A 27 37.77 19.84 4.94
N GLN A 28 37.98 19.30 6.15
CA GLN A 28 37.95 17.86 6.38
C GLN A 28 36.52 17.34 6.14
N GLY A 29 36.42 16.26 5.35
CA GLY A 29 35.21 15.86 4.63
C GLY A 29 34.00 15.57 5.51
N ALA A 30 32.86 16.17 5.14
CA ALA A 30 31.54 15.93 5.74
C ALA A 30 30.93 14.56 5.41
N GLY A 31 31.67 13.66 4.75
CA GLY A 31 31.14 12.40 4.22
C GLY A 31 30.52 11.50 5.29
N LEU A 32 31.10 11.46 6.49
CA LEU A 32 30.58 10.63 7.59
C LEU A 32 29.28 11.21 8.19
N ALA A 33 29.16 12.55 8.25
CA ALA A 33 27.94 13.21 8.69
C ALA A 33 26.81 13.00 7.67
N ILE A 34 27.11 13.14 6.39
CA ILE A 34 26.15 12.90 5.29
C ILE A 34 25.72 11.43 5.28
N ALA A 35 26.66 10.48 5.42
CA ALA A 35 26.33 9.06 5.48
C ALA A 35 25.40 8.73 6.66
N SER A 36 25.63 9.31 7.84
CA SER A 36 24.75 9.11 9.01
C SER A 36 23.34 9.68 8.80
N MET A 37 23.23 10.83 8.12
CA MET A 37 21.95 11.46 7.81
C MET A 37 21.17 10.65 6.79
N VAL A 38 21.83 10.17 5.74
CA VAL A 38 21.22 9.35 4.70
C VAL A 38 20.75 8.01 5.27
N LEU A 39 21.55 7.34 6.11
CA LEU A 39 21.14 6.10 6.77
C LEU A 39 19.95 6.31 7.72
N GLY A 40 19.90 7.43 8.44
CA GLY A 40 18.75 7.78 9.29
C GLY A 40 17.47 8.01 8.49
N ILE A 41 17.56 8.67 7.34
CA ILE A 41 16.41 8.88 6.44
C ILE A 41 15.94 7.55 5.85
N ILE A 42 16.86 6.69 5.39
CA ILE A 42 16.51 5.36 4.86
C ILE A 42 15.83 4.51 5.95
N ALA A 43 16.32 4.56 7.18
CA ALA A 43 15.69 3.85 8.31
C ALA A 43 14.27 4.37 8.59
N LEU A 44 14.02 5.68 8.50
CA LEU A 44 12.68 6.26 8.65
C LEU A 44 11.74 5.87 7.51
N LEU A 45 12.23 5.82 6.28
CA LEU A 45 11.43 5.41 5.12
C LEU A 45 11.08 3.92 5.16
N LEU A 46 12.01 3.07 5.62
CA LEU A 46 11.76 1.64 5.81
C LEU A 46 10.88 1.32 7.01
N CYS A 47 10.68 2.27 7.94
CA CYS A 47 9.78 2.13 9.10
C CYS A 47 8.30 1.96 8.69
N TRP A 48 7.92 2.27 7.45
CA TRP A 48 6.55 2.15 6.94
C TRP A 48 6.17 0.72 6.51
N ILE A 49 7.13 -0.22 6.38
CA ILE A 49 6.88 -1.62 5.99
C ILE A 49 7.24 -2.56 7.16
N PRO A 50 6.26 -3.07 7.93
CA PRO A 50 6.51 -3.77 9.19
C PRO A 50 7.32 -5.07 9.10
N ILE A 51 7.34 -5.77 7.97
CA ILE A 51 8.09 -7.04 7.80
C ILE A 51 9.62 -6.81 7.66
N ILE A 52 10.07 -5.61 7.28
CA ILE A 52 11.51 -5.26 7.11
C ILE A 52 12.13 -4.65 8.39
N ASN A 53 11.36 -4.54 9.49
CA ASN A 53 11.75 -3.82 10.70
C ASN A 53 12.90 -4.46 11.49
N ASN A 54 13.09 -5.79 11.43
CA ASN A 54 14.13 -6.46 12.21
C ASN A 54 15.55 -6.18 11.64
N LEU A 55 15.68 -6.01 10.32
CA LEU A 55 16.94 -5.61 9.69
C LEU A 55 17.23 -4.11 9.94
N ALA A 56 16.19 -3.28 9.97
CA ALA A 56 16.29 -1.87 10.34
C ALA A 56 16.75 -1.68 11.79
N ALA A 57 16.31 -2.55 12.72
CA ALA A 57 16.79 -2.55 14.11
C ALA A 57 18.30 -2.83 14.23
N VAL A 58 18.83 -3.80 13.46
CA VAL A 58 20.26 -4.10 13.43
C VAL A 58 21.06 -2.92 12.83
N ILE A 59 20.57 -2.33 11.73
CA ILE A 59 21.21 -1.16 11.11
C ILE A 59 21.13 0.06 12.04
N ALA A 60 20.04 0.24 12.78
CA ALA A 60 19.88 1.30 13.75
C ALA A 60 20.87 1.17 14.93
N VAL A 61 21.09 -0.03 15.45
CA VAL A 61 22.10 -0.29 16.49
C VAL A 61 23.52 0.03 15.99
N VAL A 62 23.84 -0.34 14.74
CA VAL A 62 25.13 0.01 14.11
C VAL A 62 25.26 1.53 13.92
N GLY A 63 24.19 2.21 13.49
CA GLY A 63 24.14 3.66 13.38
C GLY A 63 24.31 4.38 14.73
N LEU A 64 23.71 3.83 15.80
CA LEU A 64 23.85 4.33 17.16
C LEU A 64 25.30 4.17 17.66
N GLY A 65 25.93 3.02 17.37
CA GLY A 65 27.33 2.76 17.66
C GLY A 65 28.30 3.72 16.98
N LEU A 66 28.01 4.15 15.74
CA LEU A 66 28.81 5.11 15.00
C LEU A 66 28.51 6.58 15.35
N GLY A 67 27.30 6.87 15.82
CA GLY A 67 26.89 8.21 16.25
C GLY A 67 27.52 8.66 17.57
N ILE A 68 27.75 7.73 18.51
CA ILE A 68 28.33 8.05 19.84
C ILE A 68 29.75 8.65 19.71
N PRO A 69 30.70 8.09 18.93
CA PRO A 69 32.01 8.70 18.70
C PRO A 69 31.95 10.08 18.02
N ALA A 70 31.01 10.29 17.10
CA ALA A 70 30.81 11.57 16.40
C ALA A 70 30.35 12.68 17.35
N LEU A 71 29.47 12.35 18.30
CA LEU A 71 29.01 13.24 19.37
C LEU A 71 30.13 13.60 20.36
N ILE A 72 30.99 12.64 20.71
CA ILE A 72 32.15 12.87 21.59
C ILE A 72 33.20 13.77 20.90
N ARG A 73 33.40 13.61 19.58
CA ARG A 73 34.32 14.46 18.80
C ARG A 73 33.80 15.89 18.65
N ALA A 74 32.48 16.08 18.51
CA ALA A 74 31.86 17.40 18.47
C ALA A 74 31.98 18.15 19.82
N ARG A 75 31.97 17.44 20.95
CA ARG A 75 32.17 18.03 22.29
C ARG A 75 33.60 18.52 22.57
N ARG A 76 34.62 18.12 21.78
CA ARG A 76 36.02 18.56 21.97
C ARG A 76 36.34 19.94 21.38
N GLY A 77 35.33 20.69 20.95
CA GLY A 77 35.40 22.16 20.85
C GLY A 77 36.08 22.75 19.61
N THR A 78 36.03 22.11 18.44
CA THR A 78 36.75 22.64 17.26
C THR A 78 35.89 23.26 16.15
N HIS A 79 34.56 23.40 16.26
CA HIS A 79 33.75 24.02 15.19
C HIS A 79 32.55 24.85 15.68
N ASN A 80 32.40 26.05 15.10
CA ASN A 80 31.26 26.96 15.21
C ASN A 80 29.98 26.35 14.61
N GLY A 81 29.30 25.46 15.35
CA GLY A 81 28.10 24.74 14.88
C GLY A 81 27.11 24.38 15.98
N THR A 82 27.14 25.10 17.11
CA THR A 82 26.39 24.77 18.33
C THR A 82 24.88 24.63 18.10
N GLY A 83 24.30 25.42 17.19
CA GLY A 83 22.87 25.32 16.83
C GLY A 83 22.49 24.03 16.13
N MET A 84 23.29 23.55 15.16
CA MET A 84 23.03 22.30 14.44
C MET A 84 23.25 21.06 15.32
N ALA A 85 24.19 21.13 16.27
CA ALA A 85 24.42 20.04 17.21
C ALA A 85 23.25 19.88 18.21
N ILE A 86 22.65 21.00 18.64
CA ILE A 86 21.49 21.00 19.56
C ILE A 86 20.25 20.49 18.85
N THR A 87 19.95 20.97 17.63
CA THR A 87 18.79 20.47 16.89
C THR A 87 18.94 18.99 16.56
N GLY A 88 20.14 18.53 16.19
CA GLY A 88 20.41 17.10 15.99
C GLY A 88 20.13 16.27 17.25
N LEU A 89 20.56 16.74 18.43
CA LEU A 89 20.27 16.06 19.70
C LEU A 89 18.77 16.01 20.00
N VAL A 90 18.07 17.14 19.84
CA VAL A 90 16.63 17.24 20.12
C VAL A 90 15.83 16.34 19.18
N THR A 91 16.11 16.37 17.88
CA THR A 91 15.44 15.50 16.90
C THR A 91 15.72 14.03 17.18
N SER A 92 16.95 13.67 17.57
CA SER A 92 17.28 12.28 17.95
C SER A 92 16.53 11.82 19.20
N VAL A 93 16.42 12.66 20.23
CA VAL A 93 15.65 12.33 21.44
C VAL A 93 14.16 12.15 21.11
N LEU A 94 13.59 13.04 20.30
CA LEU A 94 12.19 12.93 19.86
C LEU A 94 11.95 11.66 19.03
N ALA A 95 12.87 11.32 18.13
CA ALA A 95 12.78 10.08 17.35
C ALA A 95 12.81 8.84 18.26
N ILE A 96 13.69 8.81 19.26
CA ILE A 96 13.77 7.70 20.24
C ILE A 96 12.46 7.57 21.02
N VAL A 97 11.88 8.69 21.48
CA VAL A 97 10.60 8.68 22.20
C VAL A 97 9.47 8.14 21.31
N LEU A 98 9.39 8.60 20.06
CA LEU A 98 8.38 8.11 19.12
C LEU A 98 8.53 6.62 18.82
N VAL A 99 9.76 6.13 18.67
CA VAL A 99 10.05 4.69 18.49
C VAL A 99 9.62 3.89 19.72
N ILE A 100 9.91 4.38 20.93
CA ILE A 100 9.48 3.68 22.16
C ILE A 100 7.94 3.62 22.23
N LEU A 101 7.25 4.72 21.89
CA LEU A 101 5.78 4.76 21.91
C LEU A 101 5.16 3.79 20.88
N THR A 102 5.68 3.74 19.65
CA THR A 102 5.17 2.82 18.63
C THR A 102 5.46 1.36 18.97
N GLN A 103 6.63 1.08 19.55
CA GLN A 103 6.97 -0.26 20.05
C GLN A 103 6.03 -0.69 21.20
N MET A 104 5.68 0.21 22.13
CA MET A 104 4.74 -0.10 23.21
C MET A 104 3.31 -0.37 22.72
N LEU A 105 2.86 0.32 21.66
CA LEU A 105 1.55 0.05 21.06
C LEU A 105 1.55 -1.27 20.30
N PHE A 106 2.64 -1.59 19.61
CA PHE A 106 2.76 -2.82 18.85
C PHE A 106 2.86 -4.08 19.74
N VAL A 107 3.62 -4.00 20.85
CA VAL A 107 3.68 -5.09 21.84
C VAL A 107 2.30 -5.37 22.41
N LYS A 108 1.52 -4.33 22.75
CA LYS A 108 0.16 -4.51 23.23
C LYS A 108 -0.77 -5.18 22.20
N ALA A 109 -0.67 -4.77 20.94
CA ALA A 109 -1.46 -5.39 19.87
C ALA A 109 -1.06 -6.86 19.66
N ILE A 110 0.22 -7.21 19.79
CA ILE A 110 0.67 -8.61 19.73
C ILE A 110 0.19 -9.40 20.94
N ASP A 111 0.27 -8.85 22.15
CA ASP A 111 -0.18 -9.51 23.37
C ASP A 111 -1.70 -9.81 23.30
N GLU A 112 -2.50 -8.86 22.78
CA GLU A 112 -3.95 -9.05 22.58
C GLU A 112 -4.27 -10.14 21.53
N VAL A 113 -3.49 -10.21 20.45
CA VAL A 113 -3.59 -11.30 19.47
C VAL A 113 -3.16 -12.64 20.07
N GLN A 114 -2.12 -12.67 20.90
CA GLN A 114 -1.68 -13.91 21.55
C GLN A 114 -2.70 -14.41 22.59
N ASP A 115 -3.28 -13.51 23.38
CA ASP A 115 -4.31 -13.83 24.36
C ASP A 115 -5.57 -14.40 23.68
N SER A 116 -6.00 -13.80 22.56
CA SER A 116 -7.14 -14.33 21.77
C SER A 116 -6.85 -15.69 21.10
N LEU A 117 -5.61 -15.94 20.69
CA LEU A 117 -5.19 -17.24 20.18
C LEU A 117 -5.14 -18.30 21.28
N ASP A 118 -4.59 -17.97 22.46
CA ASP A 118 -4.53 -18.88 23.61
C ASP A 118 -5.94 -19.21 24.13
N GLU A 119 -6.87 -18.23 24.17
CA GLU A 119 -8.29 -18.46 24.50
C GLU A 119 -9.00 -19.34 23.46
N GLY A 120 -8.71 -19.14 22.17
CA GLY A 120 -9.21 -19.99 21.08
C GLY A 120 -8.71 -21.42 21.19
N LEU A 121 -7.42 -21.62 21.46
CA LEU A 121 -6.81 -22.94 21.64
C LEU A 121 -7.33 -23.64 22.90
N ALA A 122 -7.58 -22.91 23.99
CA ALA A 122 -8.18 -23.46 25.20
C ALA A 122 -9.64 -23.92 25.00
N GLN A 123 -10.40 -23.27 24.11
CA GLN A 123 -11.74 -23.75 23.72
C GLN A 123 -11.68 -25.03 22.89
N VAL A 124 -10.65 -25.20 22.06
CA VAL A 124 -10.43 -26.41 21.25
C VAL A 124 -10.00 -27.60 22.13
N GLU A 125 -9.18 -27.38 23.17
CA GLU A 125 -8.76 -28.44 24.10
C GLU A 125 -9.86 -28.91 25.06
N ALA A 126 -10.86 -28.07 25.36
CA ALA A 126 -11.93 -28.38 26.31
C ALA A 126 -13.13 -29.16 25.69
N ALA A 127 -13.18 -29.31 24.36
CA ALA A 127 -14.20 -30.10 23.69
C ALA A 127 -13.85 -31.61 23.73
N PRO A 128 -14.81 -32.52 24.03
CA PRO A 128 -14.52 -33.95 24.00
C PRO A 128 -14.18 -34.40 22.57
N VAL A 129 -12.99 -34.96 22.40
CA VAL A 129 -12.51 -35.51 21.13
C VAL A 129 -13.30 -36.78 20.77
N ASP A 130 -14.16 -36.70 19.75
CA ASP A 130 -14.68 -37.87 19.03
C ASP A 130 -13.61 -38.34 18.03
N PRO A 131 -13.03 -39.54 18.17
CA PRO A 131 -11.92 -39.97 17.33
C PRO A 131 -12.46 -40.51 16.01
N GLY A 132 -12.86 -39.61 15.12
CA GLY A 132 -13.37 -39.94 13.79
C GLY A 132 -13.41 -38.71 12.90
N GLY A 133 -12.25 -38.22 12.47
CA GLY A 133 -12.19 -37.09 11.55
C GLY A 133 -10.77 -36.59 11.34
N ALA A 134 -10.02 -37.26 10.48
CA ALA A 134 -9.08 -36.52 9.65
C ALA A 134 -9.96 -35.84 8.60
N GLU A 135 -10.41 -34.63 8.87
CA GLU A 135 -11.15 -33.82 7.90
C GLU A 135 -10.53 -32.43 7.83
N ASP A 136 -10.35 -32.02 6.59
CA ASP A 136 -9.70 -30.82 6.10
C ASP A 136 -10.16 -29.55 6.82
N VAL A 137 -9.21 -28.64 7.07
CA VAL A 137 -9.51 -27.25 7.40
C VAL A 137 -9.97 -26.55 6.12
N ALA A 138 -11.13 -26.95 5.61
CA ALA A 138 -11.94 -26.13 4.73
C ALA A 138 -12.92 -25.41 5.66
N GLU A 139 -12.55 -24.21 6.08
CA GLU A 139 -13.51 -23.24 6.58
C GLU A 139 -14.55 -23.08 5.47
N THR A 140 -15.71 -23.73 5.62
CA THR A 140 -16.82 -23.57 4.69
C THR A 140 -17.30 -22.13 4.82
N ALA A 141 -16.74 -21.24 4.01
CA ALA A 141 -17.30 -19.92 3.78
C ALA A 141 -18.79 -20.10 3.48
N GLU A 142 -19.65 -19.45 4.26
CA GLU A 142 -21.09 -19.54 4.08
C GLU A 142 -21.44 -18.98 2.71
N VAL A 143 -21.90 -19.85 1.79
CA VAL A 143 -22.26 -19.47 0.43
C VAL A 143 -23.69 -18.90 0.45
N VAL A 144 -23.82 -17.63 0.10
CA VAL A 144 -25.09 -16.91 0.07
C VAL A 144 -25.89 -17.28 -1.19
N PRO A 145 -27.16 -17.69 -1.08
CA PRO A 145 -27.99 -17.92 -2.26
C PRO A 145 -28.26 -16.64 -3.06
N LEU A 146 -28.44 -16.77 -4.38
CA LEU A 146 -28.89 -15.65 -5.21
C LEU A 146 -30.21 -15.07 -4.71
N GLY A 147 -30.35 -13.74 -4.79
CA GLY A 147 -31.51 -12.99 -4.29
C GLY A 147 -31.55 -12.78 -2.77
N VAL A 148 -30.55 -13.27 -2.03
CA VAL A 148 -30.42 -13.02 -0.58
C VAL A 148 -29.43 -11.87 -0.36
N PRO A 149 -29.79 -10.84 0.44
CA PRO A 149 -28.87 -9.75 0.75
C PRO A 149 -27.72 -10.21 1.65
N ALA A 150 -26.52 -9.69 1.40
CA ALA A 150 -25.35 -9.84 2.25
C ALA A 150 -24.54 -8.55 2.34
N GLN A 151 -23.91 -8.31 3.48
CA GLN A 151 -23.08 -7.12 3.69
C GLN A 151 -21.69 -7.33 3.08
N VAL A 152 -21.25 -6.39 2.24
CA VAL A 152 -19.91 -6.33 1.64
C VAL A 152 -19.37 -4.91 1.80
N GLY A 153 -18.43 -4.69 2.71
CA GLY A 153 -17.96 -3.35 3.09
C GLY A 153 -19.13 -2.44 3.48
N ASP A 154 -19.23 -1.27 2.83
CA ASP A 154 -20.30 -0.28 3.04
C ASP A 154 -21.57 -0.52 2.18
N TYR A 155 -21.76 -1.73 1.65
CA TYR A 155 -22.89 -2.08 0.79
C TYR A 155 -23.64 -3.30 1.27
N GLU A 156 -24.98 -3.23 1.26
CA GLU A 156 -25.82 -4.43 1.24
C GLU A 156 -25.99 -4.85 -0.22
N VAL A 157 -25.48 -6.04 -0.57
CA VAL A 157 -25.41 -6.57 -1.93
C VAL A 157 -26.39 -7.72 -2.10
N VAL A 158 -27.19 -7.67 -3.16
CA VAL A 158 -28.03 -8.79 -3.62
C VAL A 158 -27.55 -9.18 -5.01
N VAL A 159 -27.05 -10.41 -5.17
CA VAL A 159 -26.78 -10.94 -6.52
C VAL A 159 -28.09 -11.46 -7.10
N ASP A 160 -28.62 -10.75 -8.10
CA ASP A 160 -29.90 -11.03 -8.72
C ASP A 160 -29.82 -12.25 -9.67
N GLY A 161 -28.68 -12.39 -10.35
CA GLY A 161 -28.46 -13.49 -11.28
C GLY A 161 -27.04 -13.50 -11.86
N VAL A 162 -26.60 -14.71 -12.25
CA VAL A 162 -25.33 -14.93 -12.93
C VAL A 162 -25.61 -15.61 -14.28
N ASP A 163 -25.41 -14.88 -15.37
CA ASP A 163 -25.45 -15.42 -16.74
C ASP A 163 -24.05 -15.93 -17.10
N VAL A 164 -23.88 -17.24 -17.03
CA VAL A 164 -22.60 -17.89 -17.31
C VAL A 164 -22.28 -18.03 -18.80
N ASP A 165 -23.22 -17.76 -19.71
CA ASP A 165 -23.04 -17.80 -21.18
C ASP A 165 -23.49 -16.49 -21.83
N ALA A 166 -22.85 -15.40 -21.41
CA ALA A 166 -23.27 -14.05 -21.74
C ALA A 166 -22.73 -13.52 -23.08
N ASN A 167 -22.14 -14.39 -23.92
CA ASN A 167 -21.49 -13.97 -25.17
C ASN A 167 -22.43 -13.21 -26.11
N ALA A 168 -23.67 -13.68 -26.27
CA ALA A 168 -24.66 -13.03 -27.09
C ALA A 168 -25.13 -11.68 -26.49
N THR A 169 -25.25 -11.62 -25.16
CA THR A 169 -25.59 -10.40 -24.41
C THR A 169 -24.53 -9.33 -24.63
N VAL A 170 -23.25 -9.66 -24.44
CA VAL A 170 -22.12 -8.75 -24.64
C VAL A 170 -22.01 -8.29 -26.09
N ALA A 171 -22.14 -9.19 -27.07
CA ALA A 171 -22.10 -8.83 -28.49
C ALA A 171 -23.28 -7.93 -28.91
N GLY A 172 -24.45 -8.12 -28.29
CA GLY A 172 -25.64 -7.29 -28.52
C GLY A 172 -25.58 -5.91 -27.89
N ALA A 173 -24.85 -5.76 -26.78
CA ALA A 173 -24.68 -4.49 -26.06
C ALA A 173 -23.90 -3.46 -26.87
N ASN A 174 -22.81 -3.90 -27.50
CA ASN A 174 -21.96 -3.03 -28.31
C ASN A 174 -21.28 -3.81 -29.44
N GLN A 175 -21.51 -3.39 -30.68
CA GLN A 175 -20.90 -3.99 -31.88
C GLN A 175 -19.36 -3.91 -31.93
N PHE A 176 -18.76 -3.07 -31.07
CA PHE A 176 -17.31 -2.93 -30.94
C PHE A 176 -16.70 -3.84 -29.86
N ASN A 177 -17.51 -4.57 -29.10
CA ASN A 177 -16.99 -5.55 -28.15
C ASN A 177 -16.23 -6.66 -28.88
N GLU A 178 -15.07 -7.02 -28.35
CA GLU A 178 -14.30 -8.14 -28.85
C GLU A 178 -14.92 -9.46 -28.36
N PRO A 179 -14.80 -10.56 -29.14
CA PRO A 179 -15.13 -11.89 -28.62
C PRO A 179 -14.29 -12.21 -27.38
N PRO A 180 -14.83 -12.97 -26.41
CA PRO A 180 -14.07 -13.36 -25.23
C PRO A 180 -12.91 -14.30 -25.62
N ALA A 181 -11.85 -14.30 -24.81
CA ALA A 181 -10.80 -15.30 -24.87
C ALA A 181 -11.30 -16.68 -24.42
N GLY A 182 -12.19 -16.72 -23.43
CA GLY A 182 -12.94 -17.89 -22.98
C GLY A 182 -14.43 -17.72 -23.28
N GLN A 183 -15.18 -17.31 -22.27
CA GLN A 183 -16.62 -17.11 -22.28
C GLN A 183 -16.97 -16.00 -21.30
N TYR A 184 -17.78 -15.05 -21.73
CA TYR A 184 -18.25 -13.99 -20.85
C TYR A 184 -19.23 -14.55 -19.82
N VAL A 185 -18.98 -14.22 -18.57
CA VAL A 185 -19.88 -14.42 -17.44
C VAL A 185 -20.31 -13.04 -16.98
N ILE A 186 -21.62 -12.78 -16.94
CA ILE A 186 -22.17 -11.54 -16.39
C ILE A 186 -22.84 -11.85 -15.06
N THR A 187 -22.54 -11.06 -14.03
CA THR A 187 -23.33 -11.03 -12.80
C THR A 187 -24.08 -9.72 -12.71
N GLN A 188 -25.40 -9.80 -12.50
CA GLN A 188 -26.23 -8.64 -12.16
C GLN A 188 -26.43 -8.60 -10.66
N LEU A 189 -26.21 -7.43 -10.08
CA LEU A 189 -26.42 -7.21 -8.66
C LEU A 189 -27.10 -5.88 -8.38
N THR A 190 -27.87 -5.88 -7.31
CA THR A 190 -28.51 -4.70 -6.75
C THR A 190 -27.83 -4.38 -5.42
N VAL A 191 -27.41 -3.14 -5.25
CA VAL A 191 -26.76 -2.68 -4.01
C VAL A 191 -27.62 -1.64 -3.31
N THR A 192 -27.50 -1.58 -1.99
CA THR A 192 -27.90 -0.42 -1.19
C THR A 192 -26.68 0.08 -0.42
N TYR A 193 -26.34 1.37 -0.57
CA TYR A 193 -25.23 1.96 0.16
C TYR A 193 -25.60 2.19 1.62
N THR A 194 -24.83 1.60 2.54
CA THR A 194 -25.03 1.66 3.99
C THR A 194 -24.01 2.55 4.70
N GLY A 195 -23.01 3.08 3.97
CA GLY A 195 -22.01 4.00 4.51
C GLY A 195 -22.56 5.39 4.86
N ALA A 196 -21.74 6.21 5.51
CA ALA A 196 -22.17 7.49 6.09
C ALA A 196 -22.07 8.69 5.15
N GLU A 197 -21.23 8.65 4.12
CA GLU A 197 -20.95 9.77 3.23
C GLU A 197 -21.51 9.51 1.83
N GLU A 198 -20.69 9.05 0.90
CA GLU A 198 -21.09 8.64 -0.44
C GLU A 198 -20.28 7.42 -0.87
N GLY A 199 -20.89 6.58 -1.70
CA GLY A 199 -20.27 5.36 -2.23
C GLY A 199 -20.40 5.32 -3.74
N THR A 200 -19.38 4.85 -4.45
CA THR A 200 -19.46 4.62 -5.89
C THR A 200 -19.30 3.13 -6.16
N PRO A 201 -20.41 2.37 -6.21
CA PRO A 201 -20.35 0.91 -6.10
C PRO A 201 -19.58 0.24 -7.24
N GLY A 202 -19.57 0.85 -8.44
CA GLY A 202 -18.76 0.36 -9.55
C GLY A 202 -17.26 0.39 -9.27
N PHE A 203 -16.75 1.38 -8.53
CA PHE A 203 -15.33 1.44 -8.18
C PHE A 203 -15.02 0.73 -6.86
N ASP A 204 -15.97 0.73 -5.93
CA ASP A 204 -15.75 0.27 -4.57
C ASP A 204 -15.92 -1.25 -4.42
N LEU A 205 -16.63 -1.91 -5.34
CA LEU A 205 -16.84 -3.35 -5.35
C LEU A 205 -16.13 -4.00 -6.55
N THR A 206 -15.67 -5.22 -6.34
CA THR A 206 -15.07 -6.09 -7.35
C THR A 206 -15.83 -7.42 -7.36
N ALA A 207 -16.12 -7.95 -8.54
CA ALA A 207 -16.67 -9.28 -8.74
C ALA A 207 -15.57 -10.24 -9.18
N ILE A 208 -15.48 -11.40 -8.52
CA ILE A 208 -14.50 -12.44 -8.85
C ILE A 208 -15.22 -13.75 -9.07
N PHE A 209 -15.01 -14.34 -10.25
CA PHE A 209 -15.38 -15.72 -10.51
C PHE A 209 -14.23 -16.64 -10.12
N HIS A 210 -14.50 -17.57 -9.20
CA HIS A 210 -13.57 -18.60 -8.75
C HIS A 210 -13.80 -19.86 -9.58
N GLY A 211 -12.91 -20.09 -10.54
CA GLY A 211 -12.97 -21.24 -11.43
C GLY A 211 -12.49 -22.53 -10.76
N THR A 212 -12.98 -23.68 -11.24
CA THR A 212 -12.56 -25.00 -10.73
C THR A 212 -11.13 -25.39 -11.12
N ASP A 213 -10.45 -24.56 -11.90
CA ASP A 213 -9.06 -24.74 -12.34
C ASP A 213 -8.04 -24.05 -11.42
N ALA A 214 -8.47 -23.68 -10.20
CA ALA A 214 -7.67 -22.96 -9.20
C ALA A 214 -7.22 -21.57 -9.67
N ARG A 215 -8.03 -20.91 -10.50
CA ARG A 215 -7.84 -19.53 -10.94
C ARG A 215 -9.03 -18.65 -10.55
N GLN A 216 -8.72 -17.38 -10.36
CA GLN A 216 -9.69 -16.32 -10.16
C GLN A 216 -9.74 -15.46 -11.43
N TYR A 217 -10.94 -15.04 -11.79
CA TYR A 217 -11.21 -14.18 -12.93
C TYR A 217 -11.95 -12.96 -12.39
N SER A 218 -11.29 -11.81 -12.42
CA SER A 218 -11.84 -10.56 -11.88
C SER A 218 -12.56 -9.77 -12.95
N ASP A 219 -13.56 -9.00 -12.56
CA ASP A 219 -14.24 -8.10 -13.48
C ASP A 219 -13.31 -7.03 -14.07
N ALA A 220 -12.26 -6.65 -13.34
CA ALA A 220 -11.23 -5.73 -13.81
C ALA A 220 -10.45 -6.25 -15.04
N GLU A 221 -10.52 -7.56 -15.33
CA GLU A 221 -9.92 -8.17 -16.51
C GLU A 221 -10.85 -8.17 -17.73
N CYS A 222 -12.16 -7.90 -17.54
CA CYS A 222 -13.10 -7.76 -18.63
C CYS A 222 -13.14 -6.33 -19.16
N SER A 223 -12.91 -6.16 -20.45
CA SER A 223 -12.93 -4.85 -21.14
C SER A 223 -14.20 -4.62 -21.97
N ALA A 224 -15.17 -5.53 -21.89
CA ALA A 224 -16.38 -5.46 -22.68
C ALA A 224 -17.36 -4.43 -22.11
N VAL A 225 -18.02 -3.69 -23.01
CA VAL A 225 -19.09 -2.75 -22.62
C VAL A 225 -20.39 -3.52 -22.40
N LEU A 226 -20.95 -3.43 -21.20
CA LEU A 226 -22.22 -4.08 -20.85
C LEU A 226 -23.45 -3.20 -21.11
N PRO A 227 -24.66 -3.80 -21.20
CA PRO A 227 -25.91 -3.04 -21.26
C PRO A 227 -26.12 -2.12 -20.05
N ASP A 228 -25.70 -2.57 -18.86
CA ASP A 228 -25.89 -1.90 -17.58
C ASP A 228 -24.60 -1.99 -16.75
N ASP A 229 -23.56 -1.35 -17.26
CA ASP A 229 -22.18 -1.50 -16.78
C ASP A 229 -21.95 -0.89 -15.39
N ALA A 230 -21.27 -1.61 -14.50
CA ALA A 230 -20.92 -1.13 -13.16
C ALA A 230 -20.17 0.22 -13.17
N MET A 231 -19.34 0.48 -14.18
CA MET A 231 -18.63 1.76 -14.32
C MET A 231 -19.56 2.94 -14.62
N SER A 232 -20.80 2.66 -15.03
CA SER A 232 -21.85 3.66 -15.29
C SER A 232 -22.78 3.86 -14.09
N ALA A 233 -22.66 3.06 -13.03
CA ALA A 233 -23.45 3.21 -11.81
C ALA A 233 -23.21 4.59 -11.18
N PRO A 234 -24.26 5.28 -10.70
CA PRO A 234 -24.14 6.59 -10.10
C PRO A 234 -23.50 6.49 -8.71
N THR A 235 -22.89 7.58 -8.25
CA THR A 235 -22.54 7.75 -6.84
C THR A 235 -23.82 7.76 -5.98
N LEU A 236 -23.83 6.96 -4.92
CA LEU A 236 -24.95 6.77 -4.02
C LEU A 236 -24.72 7.55 -2.72
N ASN A 237 -25.78 8.24 -2.28
CA ASN A 237 -25.87 8.78 -0.91
C ASN A 237 -26.35 7.68 0.05
N PRO A 238 -26.29 7.85 1.39
CA PRO A 238 -26.68 6.83 2.35
C PRO A 238 -28.13 6.39 2.14
N GLY A 239 -28.35 5.08 2.04
CA GLY A 239 -29.64 4.45 1.70
C GLY A 239 -30.02 4.50 0.22
N GLY A 240 -29.16 5.05 -0.65
CA GLY A 240 -29.31 4.99 -2.10
C GLY A 240 -29.08 3.57 -2.61
N SER A 241 -29.76 3.22 -3.70
CA SER A 241 -29.70 1.89 -4.30
C SER A 241 -29.64 2.00 -5.82
N ASP A 242 -28.92 1.07 -6.45
CA ASP A 242 -28.85 0.91 -7.89
C ASP A 242 -28.62 -0.55 -8.29
N THR A 243 -28.91 -0.88 -9.53
CA THR A 243 -28.69 -2.21 -10.13
C THR A 243 -27.75 -2.04 -11.30
N PHE A 244 -26.74 -2.90 -11.41
CA PHE A 244 -25.76 -2.88 -12.49
C PHE A 244 -25.11 -4.26 -12.65
N GLN A 245 -24.20 -4.36 -13.61
CA GLN A 245 -23.58 -5.60 -14.04
C GLN A 245 -22.05 -5.52 -14.00
N PHE A 246 -21.43 -6.61 -13.54
CA PHE A 246 -20.02 -6.89 -13.75
C PHE A 246 -19.85 -8.02 -14.78
N CYS A 247 -18.75 -7.97 -15.52
CA CYS A 247 -18.38 -8.96 -16.52
C CYS A 247 -17.08 -9.65 -16.14
N MET A 248 -16.95 -10.95 -16.34
CA MET A 248 -15.67 -11.67 -16.30
C MET A 248 -15.50 -12.49 -17.58
N ASP A 249 -14.26 -12.78 -17.98
CA ASP A 249 -13.94 -13.69 -19.08
C ASP A 249 -13.32 -14.99 -18.55
N VAL A 250 -14.11 -16.06 -18.56
CA VAL A 250 -13.79 -17.31 -17.88
C VAL A 250 -13.70 -18.45 -18.91
N PRO A 251 -12.66 -19.30 -18.89
CA PRO A 251 -12.62 -20.51 -19.70
C PRO A 251 -13.84 -21.40 -19.42
N PRO A 252 -14.58 -21.89 -20.44
CA PRO A 252 -15.79 -22.69 -20.25
C PRO A 252 -15.61 -23.94 -19.37
N ALA A 253 -14.40 -24.51 -19.34
CA ALA A 253 -14.08 -25.68 -18.53
C ALA A 253 -13.95 -25.38 -17.02
N ALA A 254 -13.75 -24.11 -16.65
CA ALA A 254 -13.59 -23.66 -15.27
C ALA A 254 -14.91 -23.18 -14.64
N ILE A 255 -15.96 -22.97 -15.45
CA ILE A 255 -17.27 -22.45 -15.01
C ILE A 255 -18.08 -23.46 -14.18
N PRO A 256 -18.25 -24.73 -14.59
CA PRO A 256 -19.13 -25.66 -13.87
C PRO A 256 -18.65 -25.96 -12.45
N GLY A 257 -19.46 -25.61 -11.45
CA GLY A 257 -19.09 -25.76 -10.04
C GLY A 257 -18.18 -24.64 -9.50
N GLY A 258 -17.94 -23.59 -10.29
CA GLY A 258 -17.33 -22.36 -9.83
C GLY A 258 -18.23 -21.58 -8.88
N GLN A 259 -17.66 -20.57 -8.24
CA GLN A 259 -18.37 -19.69 -7.29
C GLN A 259 -18.13 -18.23 -7.66
N LEU A 260 -19.07 -17.36 -7.33
CA LEU A 260 -18.91 -15.92 -7.45
C LEU A 260 -18.59 -15.36 -6.07
N SER A 261 -17.65 -14.44 -5.96
CA SER A 261 -17.55 -13.58 -4.77
C SER A 261 -17.65 -12.11 -5.14
N ILE A 262 -18.24 -11.33 -4.23
CA ILE A 262 -18.17 -9.87 -4.26
C ILE A 262 -17.33 -9.44 -3.06
N GLU A 263 -16.38 -8.54 -3.30
CA GLU A 263 -15.49 -8.00 -2.27
C GLU A 263 -15.27 -6.50 -2.49
N PRO A 264 -14.92 -5.73 -1.44
CA PRO A 264 -14.50 -4.35 -1.63
C PRO A 264 -13.19 -4.31 -2.43
N THR A 265 -13.12 -3.46 -3.44
CA THR A 265 -11.93 -3.29 -4.30
C THR A 265 -10.67 -2.89 -3.51
N LEU A 266 -10.87 -2.12 -2.44
CA LEU A 266 -9.80 -1.65 -1.55
C LEU A 266 -10.16 -1.96 -0.10
N SER A 267 -9.89 -3.18 0.36
CA SER A 267 -9.95 -3.56 1.78
C SER A 267 -8.64 -4.16 2.28
N PHE A 268 -8.39 -4.00 3.57
CA PHE A 268 -7.27 -4.63 4.29
C PHE A 268 -7.71 -5.87 5.08
N ASP A 269 -9.02 -6.08 5.18
CA ASP A 269 -9.66 -7.20 5.85
C ASP A 269 -10.29 -8.11 4.79
N ASP A 270 -10.46 -9.40 5.11
CA ASP A 270 -11.11 -10.34 4.19
C ASP A 270 -12.64 -10.23 4.30
N GLU A 271 -13.20 -9.27 3.58
CA GLU A 271 -14.63 -8.95 3.56
C GLU A 271 -15.35 -9.54 2.34
N ARG A 272 -14.74 -10.53 1.67
CA ARG A 272 -15.35 -11.20 0.53
C ARG A 272 -16.58 -12.00 0.96
N VAL A 273 -17.64 -11.95 0.16
CA VAL A 273 -18.82 -12.80 0.34
C VAL A 273 -19.00 -13.67 -0.88
N PHE A 274 -19.14 -14.98 -0.66
CA PHE A 274 -19.38 -15.95 -1.72
C PHE A 274 -20.87 -16.13 -1.98
N PHE A 275 -21.24 -16.20 -3.25
CA PHE A 275 -22.58 -16.43 -3.73
C PHE A 275 -22.64 -17.69 -4.59
N ALA A 276 -23.74 -18.44 -4.46
CA ALA A 276 -23.98 -19.63 -5.25
C ALA A 276 -24.21 -19.26 -6.72
N VAL A 277 -23.48 -19.89 -7.63
CA VAL A 277 -23.76 -19.83 -9.08
C VAL A 277 -24.67 -21.00 -9.42
N ALA A 278 -25.81 -20.71 -10.07
CA ALA A 278 -26.85 -21.70 -10.36
C ALA A 278 -26.48 -22.68 -11.48
#